data_AF-A0A0S7YGY1-F1
#
_entry.id   AF-A0A0S7YGY1-F1
#
_cell.length_a   1.000
_cell.length_b   1.000
_cell.length_c   1.000
_cell.angle_alpha   90.00
_cell.angle_beta   90.00
_cell.angle_gamma   90.00
#
_symmetry.space_group_name_H-M   'P 1'
#
loop_
_entity.id
_entity.type
_entity.pdbx_description
1 polymer ?
#
loop_
_entity_poly.entity_id
_entity_poly.type
_entity_poly.pdbx_seq_one_letter_code
_entity_poly.pdbx_strand_id
1 'polypeptide(L)' 'SKTKRGSRSDRHWHIAKGEIGDGMGYILNHPALQGKPFIMETPRTNLKEDLMNMKMVRKLLSKG' A
#
# COMPACT_ATOMS: atom_id res chain seq x y z
N SER A 1 1.99 -1.21 -7.03
CA SER A 1 2.23 -1.01 -8.47
C SER A 1 1.15 -1.67 -9.29
N LYS A 2 0.61 -1.01 -10.31
CA LYS A 2 -0.30 -1.60 -11.30
C LYS A 2 0.42 -2.45 -12.36
N THR A 3 1.74 -2.29 -12.48
CA THR A 3 2.54 -2.90 -13.54
C THR A 3 3.65 -3.78 -12.97
N LYS A 4 4.10 -4.75 -13.78
CA LYS A 4 5.12 -5.74 -13.43
C LYS A 4 6.44 -5.06 -13.01
N ARG A 5 7.23 -5.76 -12.18
CA ARG A 5 8.59 -5.34 -11.81
C ARG A 5 9.44 -5.11 -13.08
N GLY A 6 10.22 -4.03 -13.08
CA GLY A 6 11.08 -3.68 -14.21
C GLY A 6 10.39 -2.96 -15.37
N SER A 7 9.09 -2.64 -15.25
CA SER A 7 8.32 -1.93 -16.28
C SER A 7 8.77 -0.48 -16.52
N ARG A 8 9.51 0.11 -15.57
CA ARG A 8 9.87 1.55 -15.55
C ARG A 8 8.64 2.46 -15.63
N SER A 9 7.49 1.99 -15.14
CA SER A 9 6.22 2.69 -15.19
C SER A 9 5.75 3.07 -13.79
N ASP A 10 5.57 4.37 -13.58
CA ASP A 10 5.07 4.90 -12.32
C ASP A 10 3.54 4.89 -12.28
N ARG A 11 2.96 3.71 -12.01
CA ARG A 11 1.51 3.50 -11.94
C ARG A 11 1.15 2.95 -10.57
N HIS A 12 0.74 3.87 -9.70
CA HIS A 12 0.23 3.54 -8.36
C HIS A 12 -1.05 2.69 -8.45
N TRP A 13 -1.29 1.89 -7.41
CA TRP A 13 -2.48 1.04 -7.35
C TRP A 13 -2.87 0.78 -5.90
N HIS A 14 -4.12 0.36 -5.68
CA HIS A 14 -4.68 0.09 -4.36
C HIS A 14 -3.84 -0.91 -3.56
N ILE A 15 -3.83 -0.73 -2.24
CA ILE A 15 -3.03 -1.51 -1.29
C ILE A 15 -3.36 -3.00 -1.42
N ALA A 16 -2.30 -3.82 -1.51
CA ALA A 16 -2.35 -5.28 -1.73
C ALA A 16 -3.05 -5.78 -3.00
N LYS A 17 -3.56 -4.89 -3.87
CA LYS A 17 -4.21 -5.28 -5.15
C LYS A 17 -3.32 -5.17 -6.38
N GLY A 18 -2.12 -4.65 -6.21
CA GLY A 18 -1.14 -4.50 -7.29
C GLY A 18 -0.05 -5.57 -7.22
N GLU A 19 0.95 -5.48 -8.10
CA GLU A 19 2.06 -6.43 -8.22
C GLU A 19 3.00 -6.48 -6.99
N ILE A 20 2.91 -5.50 -6.09
CA ILE A 20 3.61 -5.56 -4.79
C ILE A 20 2.87 -6.49 -3.82
N GLY A 21 1.54 -6.60 -3.97
CA GLY A 21 0.68 -7.45 -3.17
C GLY A 21 0.84 -7.24 -1.65
N ASP A 22 0.83 -8.35 -0.93
CA ASP A 22 1.03 -8.42 0.52
C ASP A 22 2.44 -7.99 0.94
N GLY A 23 3.39 -7.86 0.01
CA GLY A 23 4.74 -7.37 0.27
C GLY A 23 4.78 -5.98 0.91
N MET A 24 3.73 -5.18 0.71
CA MET A 24 3.57 -3.88 1.38
C MET A 24 3.58 -4.00 2.92
N GLY A 25 3.11 -5.14 3.45
CA GLY A 25 3.13 -5.40 4.89
C GLY A 25 4.53 -5.40 5.49
N TYR A 26 5.55 -5.84 4.75
CA TYR A 26 6.94 -5.81 5.24
C TYR A 26 7.46 -4.39 5.43
N ILE A 27 7.08 -3.47 4.53
CA ILE A 27 7.47 -2.06 4.61
C ILE A 27 6.74 -1.39 5.77
N LEU A 28 5.42 -1.61 5.87
CA LEU A 28 4.59 -1.02 6.92
C LEU A 28 5.01 -1.44 8.32
N ASN A 29 5.48 -2.67 8.50
CA ASN A 29 5.93 -3.21 9.79
C ASN A 29 7.45 -3.11 10.01
N HIS A 30 8.20 -2.47 9.11
CA HIS A 30 9.66 -2.44 9.22
C HIS A 30 10.10 -1.64 10.46
N PRO A 31 10.94 -2.20 11.37
CA PRO A 31 11.33 -1.54 12.62
C PRO A 31 11.90 -0.13 12.44
N ALA A 32 12.74 0.06 11.41
CA ALA A 32 13.36 1.35 11.12
C ALA A 32 12.37 2.45 10.65
N LEU A 33 11.15 2.06 10.25
CA LEU A 33 10.11 2.98 9.77
C LEU A 33 9.00 3.21 10.83
N GLN A 34 9.11 2.59 12.00
CA GLN A 34 8.14 2.78 13.08
C GLN A 34 8.05 4.25 13.51
N GLY A 35 6.84 4.72 13.75
CA GLY A 35 6.56 6.11 14.14
C GLY A 35 6.74 7.14 13.03
N LYS A 36 7.06 6.74 11.80
CA LYS A 36 7.14 7.66 10.65
C LYS A 36 5.78 7.80 9.96
N PRO A 37 5.45 8.99 9.41
CA PRO A 37 4.25 9.15 8.62
C PRO A 37 4.37 8.42 7.29
N PHE A 38 3.29 7.76 6.87
CA PHE A 38 3.13 7.16 5.55
C PHE A 38 2.03 7.90 4.80
N ILE A 39 2.32 8.36 3.58
CA ILE A 39 1.35 9.03 2.71
C ILE A 39 0.85 8.01 1.69
N MET A 40 -0.47 7.94 1.53
CA MET A 40 -1.12 6.98 0.64
C MET A 40 -1.61 7.67 -0.63
N GLU A 41 -0.80 7.61 -1.69
CA GLU A 41 -1.08 8.26 -2.98
C GLU A 41 -1.66 7.25 -3.99
N THR A 42 -2.69 6.51 -3.58
CA THR A 42 -3.38 5.58 -4.49
C THR A 42 -4.35 6.33 -5.41
N PRO A 43 -4.64 5.79 -6.62
CA PRO A 43 -5.75 6.29 -7.41
C PRO A 43 -7.02 6.36 -6.57
N ARG A 44 -7.74 7.48 -6.64
CA ARG A 44 -9.02 7.66 -5.96
C ARG A 44 -10.05 8.28 -6.89
N THR A 45 -11.23 7.67 -6.95
CA THR A 45 -12.43 8.26 -7.58
C THR A 45 -13.40 8.81 -6.54
N ASN A 46 -13.39 8.23 -5.33
CA ASN A 46 -14.27 8.61 -4.23
C ASN A 46 -13.72 8.10 -2.87
N LEU A 47 -14.33 8.57 -1.78
CA LEU A 47 -13.93 8.26 -0.40
C LEU A 47 -13.95 6.75 -0.05
N LYS A 48 -14.76 5.92 -0.73
CA LYS A 48 -14.84 4.49 -0.43
C LYS A 48 -13.51 3.79 -0.72
N GLU A 49 -12.77 4.25 -1.74
CA GLU A 49 -11.47 3.68 -2.09
C GLU A 49 -10.41 3.98 -1.01
N ASP A 50 -10.41 5.20 -0.48
CA ASP A 50 -9.55 5.58 0.65
C ASP A 50 -9.88 4.74 1.89
N LEU A 51 -11.16 4.58 2.23
CA LEU A 51 -11.60 3.72 3.33
C LEU A 51 -11.20 2.25 3.11
N MET A 52 -11.30 1.76 1.88
CA MET A 52 -10.91 0.39 1.53
C MET A 52 -9.41 0.19 1.73
N ASN A 53 -8.57 1.11 1.24
CA ASN A 53 -7.13 1.04 1.40
C ASN A 53 -6.73 1.17 2.88
N MET A 54 -7.34 2.09 3.63
CA MET A 54 -7.08 2.25 5.07
C MET A 54 -7.41 0.98 5.87
N LYS A 55 -8.52 0.31 5.56
CA LYS A 55 -8.84 -1.00 6.16
C LYS A 55 -7.76 -2.03 5.85
N MET A 56 -7.27 -2.07 4.62
CA MET A 56 -6.22 -3.01 4.23
C MET A 56 -4.89 -2.72 4.94
N VAL A 57 -4.48 -1.46 5.06
CA VAL A 57 -3.28 -1.07 5.82
C VAL A 57 -3.38 -1.53 7.27
N ARG A 58 -4.51 -1.27 7.95
CA ARG A 58 -4.73 -1.73 9.33
C ARG A 58 -4.62 -3.26 9.45
N LYS A 59 -5.15 -4.01 8.48
CA LYS A 59 -5.03 -5.46 8.43
C LYS A 59 -3.59 -5.94 8.21
N LEU A 60 -2.78 -5.20 7.44
CA LEU A 60 -1.37 -5.54 7.24
C LEU A 60 -0.51 -5.22 8.47
N LEU A 61 -0.83 -4.15 9.19
CA LEU A 61 -0.16 -3.79 10.45
C LEU A 61 -0.47 -4.78 11.59
N SER A 62 -1.64 -5.42 11.59
CA SER A 62 -1.98 -6.41 12.62
C SER A 62 -1.32 -7.79 12.41
N LYS A 63 -0.50 -7.95 11.37
CA LYS A 63 0.18 -9.22 11.02
C LYS A 63 1.65 -9.26 11.43
N GLY A 64 2.25 -8.11 11.78
CA GLY A 64 3.62 -7.99 12.27
C GLY A 64 3.63 -7.74 13.77
#